data_AF-A0A432CKP0-F1
#
_entry.id   AF-A0A432CKP0-F1
#
_cell.length_a   1.000
_cell.length_b   1.000
_cell.length_c   1.000
_cell.angle_alpha   90.00
_cell.angle_beta   90.00
_cell.angle_gamma   90.00
#
_symmetry.space_group_name_H-M   'P 1'
#
loop_
_entity.id
_entity.type
_entity.pdbx_description
1 polymer ?
#
loop_
_entity_poly.entity_id
_entity_poly.type
_entity_poly.pdbx_seq_one_letter_code
_entity_poly.pdbx_strand_id
1 'polypeptide(L)'
;MNNNYLEFNNWAFQYYLERNSVSNLGTLAIEVTEIENYCKENDCDLKFKEIINYDWSKLLHHETNNIPKYFGLIALQCFAASRMQYDGISKTGINDYQTRFNEVTGITNTQELQSKFKSEFTGNPIQEKIWIEAKKFLSNMDFEIHIPNPSNGAGRYVQYPTSGIIY
;
A
#
# COMPACT_ATOMS: atom_id res chain seq x y z
N MET A 1 -13.11 -11.21 14.51
CA MET A 1 -12.26 -10.28 13.77
C MET A 1 -10.92 -10.11 14.47
N ASN A 2 -9.91 -10.79 13.91
CA ASN A 2 -8.54 -10.67 14.36
C ASN A 2 -7.82 -9.64 13.48
N ASN A 3 -7.91 -8.36 13.83
CA ASN A 3 -7.30 -7.28 13.05
C ASN A 3 -5.89 -6.98 13.55
N ASN A 4 -4.95 -7.87 13.23
CA ASN A 4 -3.54 -7.66 13.51
C ASN A 4 -2.82 -7.12 12.26
N TYR A 5 -2.50 -5.83 12.28
CA TYR A 5 -1.76 -5.21 11.17
C TYR A 5 -0.40 -5.84 10.93
N LEU A 6 0.27 -6.30 11.99
CA LEU A 6 1.59 -6.89 11.87
C LEU A 6 1.54 -8.22 11.10
N GLU A 7 0.54 -9.05 11.37
CA GLU A 7 0.30 -10.30 10.63
C GLU A 7 0.03 -10.00 9.16
N PHE A 8 -0.85 -9.04 8.88
CA PHE A 8 -1.16 -8.63 7.51
C PHE A 8 0.07 -8.03 6.79
N ASN A 9 0.86 -7.21 7.47
CA ASN A 9 2.09 -6.64 6.91
C ASN A 9 3.11 -7.74 6.58
N ASN A 10 3.27 -8.72 7.47
CA ASN A 10 4.17 -9.84 7.23
C ASN A 10 3.70 -10.71 6.08
N TRP A 11 2.39 -10.99 5.98
CA TRP A 11 1.80 -11.68 4.85
C TRP A 11 2.06 -10.92 3.53
N ALA A 12 1.78 -9.62 3.49
CA ALA A 12 2.01 -8.79 2.31
C ALA A 12 3.49 -8.80 1.91
N PHE A 13 4.39 -8.71 2.88
CA PHE A 13 5.83 -8.82 2.65
C PHE A 13 6.22 -10.17 2.04
N GLN A 14 5.76 -11.30 2.60
CA GLN A 14 6.04 -12.63 2.04
C GLN A 14 5.49 -12.77 0.62
N TYR A 15 4.27 -12.30 0.38
CA TYR A 15 3.70 -12.27 -0.96
C TYR A 15 4.60 -11.52 -1.95
N TYR A 16 5.11 -10.34 -1.58
CA TYR A 16 6.04 -9.61 -2.42
C TYR A 16 7.34 -10.38 -2.68
N LEU A 17 7.91 -11.06 -1.67
CA LEU A 17 9.11 -11.89 -1.88
C LEU A 17 8.84 -13.03 -2.86
N GLU A 18 7.78 -13.80 -2.63
CA GLU A 18 7.42 -14.94 -3.46
C GLU A 18 7.17 -14.51 -4.90
N ARG A 19 6.34 -13.48 -5.10
CA ARG A 19 6.02 -12.96 -6.44
C ARG A 19 7.26 -12.47 -7.18
N ASN A 20 8.14 -11.74 -6.49
CA ASN A 20 9.34 -11.17 -7.11
C ASN A 20 10.47 -12.20 -7.30
N SER A 21 10.41 -13.36 -6.62
CA SER A 21 11.37 -14.45 -6.85
C SER A 21 11.17 -15.19 -8.18
N VAL A 22 9.97 -15.11 -8.77
CA VAL A 22 9.59 -15.83 -9.99
C VAL A 22 9.80 -15.00 -11.26
N SER A 23 9.91 -13.68 -11.14
CA SER A 23 9.98 -12.75 -12.27
C SER A 23 11.27 -11.95 -12.26
N ASN A 24 11.89 -11.76 -13.44
CA ASN A 24 13.02 -10.85 -13.62
C ASN A 24 12.61 -9.37 -13.50
N LEU A 25 11.32 -9.05 -13.63
CA LEU A 25 10.76 -7.71 -13.47
C LEU A 25 9.87 -7.72 -12.24
N GLY A 26 10.34 -7.08 -11.17
CA GLY A 26 9.64 -7.06 -9.90
C GLY A 26 8.62 -5.93 -9.77
N THR A 27 7.61 -6.17 -8.93
CA THR A 27 6.46 -5.28 -8.70
C THR A 27 6.05 -5.23 -7.22
N LEU A 28 5.40 -4.13 -6.85
CA LEU A 28 4.71 -3.94 -5.57
C LEU A 28 3.19 -4.13 -5.69
N ALA A 29 2.76 -4.80 -6.75
CA ALA A 29 1.38 -5.13 -7.01
C ALA A 29 0.93 -6.40 -6.27
N ILE A 30 -0.33 -6.41 -5.84
CA ILE A 30 -1.01 -7.59 -5.26
C ILE A 30 -2.35 -7.76 -5.96
N GLU A 31 -2.66 -9.01 -6.32
CA GLU A 31 -3.95 -9.36 -6.94
C GLU A 31 -5.09 -9.24 -5.93
N VAL A 32 -6.26 -8.76 -6.36
CA VAL A 32 -7.42 -8.54 -5.48
C VAL A 32 -7.84 -9.83 -4.79
N THR A 33 -7.82 -10.94 -5.53
CA THR A 33 -8.16 -12.28 -5.03
C THR A 33 -7.26 -12.72 -3.89
N GLU A 34 -5.99 -12.33 -3.88
CA GLU A 34 -5.04 -12.70 -2.83
C GLU A 34 -5.38 -12.05 -1.49
N ILE A 35 -5.75 -10.76 -1.52
CA ILE A 35 -6.21 -10.04 -0.33
C ILE A 35 -7.58 -10.56 0.13
N GLU A 36 -8.50 -10.83 -0.81
CA GLU A 36 -9.81 -11.39 -0.49
C GLU A 36 -9.69 -12.79 0.14
N ASN A 37 -8.80 -13.65 -0.38
CA ASN A 37 -8.50 -14.96 0.18
C ASN A 37 -7.90 -14.85 1.58
N TYR A 38 -6.88 -13.99 1.77
CA TYR A 38 -6.29 -13.75 3.09
C TYR A 38 -7.36 -13.33 4.10
N CYS A 39 -8.23 -12.37 3.74
CA CYS A 39 -9.28 -11.89 4.64
C CYS A 39 -10.31 -12.96 4.98
N LYS A 40 -10.68 -13.80 4.00
CA LYS A 40 -11.61 -14.92 4.20
C LYS A 40 -11.03 -15.99 5.12
N GLU A 41 -9.75 -16.32 4.96
CA GLU A 41 -9.07 -17.33 5.76
C GLU A 41 -8.81 -16.88 7.20
N ASN A 42 -8.58 -15.57 7.41
CA ASN A 42 -8.15 -15.02 8.70
C ASN A 42 -9.23 -14.21 9.44
N ASP A 43 -10.48 -14.16 8.93
CA ASP A 43 -11.57 -13.33 9.49
C ASP A 43 -11.12 -11.86 9.72
N CYS A 44 -10.56 -11.25 8.67
CA CYS A 44 -10.00 -9.89 8.69
C CYS A 44 -10.89 -8.90 7.91
N ASP A 45 -11.03 -7.67 8.41
CA ASP A 45 -11.86 -6.62 7.78
C ASP A 45 -11.05 -5.44 7.19
N LEU A 46 -9.71 -5.56 7.09
CA LEU A 46 -8.76 -4.56 6.59
C LEU A 46 -8.76 -3.19 7.33
N LYS A 47 -9.52 -3.05 8.42
CA LYS A 47 -9.60 -1.81 9.23
C LYS A 47 -8.60 -1.85 10.37
N PHE A 48 -7.34 -1.60 10.03
CA PHE A 48 -6.24 -1.63 10.98
C PHE A 48 -6.09 -0.31 11.75
N LYS A 49 -6.04 -0.36 13.08
CA LYS A 49 -5.86 0.84 13.94
C LYS A 49 -4.57 1.59 13.61
N GLU A 50 -3.53 0.89 13.18
CA GLU A 50 -2.24 1.44 12.79
C GLU A 50 -2.36 2.34 11.55
N ILE A 51 -3.23 1.97 10.62
CA ILE A 51 -3.49 2.74 9.40
C ILE A 51 -4.44 3.90 9.67
N ILE A 52 -5.48 3.65 10.46
CA ILE A 52 -6.54 4.62 10.76
C ILE A 52 -6.03 5.70 11.71
N ASN A 53 -5.46 5.33 12.86
CA ASN A 53 -5.27 6.27 13.98
C ASN A 53 -3.85 6.83 14.10
N TYR A 54 -2.86 6.20 13.47
CA TYR A 54 -1.46 6.59 13.65
C TYR A 54 -0.90 7.38 12.48
N ASP A 55 0.20 8.10 12.75
CA ASP A 55 1.03 8.73 11.73
C ASP A 55 1.81 7.67 10.97
N TRP A 56 1.71 7.71 9.65
CA TRP A 56 2.38 6.76 8.76
C TRP A 56 3.91 6.91 8.76
N SER A 57 4.46 8.00 9.28
CA SER A 57 5.90 8.11 9.54
C SER A 57 6.43 6.96 10.41
N LYS A 58 5.59 6.43 11.31
CA LYS A 58 5.92 5.29 12.17
C LYS A 58 6.07 3.98 11.41
N LEU A 59 5.54 3.88 10.19
CA LEU A 59 5.65 2.69 9.35
C LEU A 59 7.04 2.54 8.71
N LEU A 60 7.85 3.61 8.71
CA LEU A 60 9.25 3.58 8.28
C LEU A 60 10.18 2.95 9.31
N HIS A 61 9.72 2.70 10.54
CA HIS A 61 10.48 1.98 11.54
C HIS A 61 10.37 0.46 11.32
N HIS A 62 11.48 -0.25 11.51
CA HIS A 62 11.56 -1.71 11.37
C HIS A 62 11.14 -2.40 12.68
N GLU A 63 10.55 -3.58 12.57
CA GLU A 63 10.25 -4.45 13.72
C GLU A 63 11.44 -5.32 14.14
N THR A 64 11.24 -6.02 15.26
CA THR A 64 11.98 -7.24 15.60
C THR A 64 11.94 -8.19 14.40
N ASN A 65 13.10 -8.55 13.83
CA ASN A 65 13.31 -9.27 12.55
C ASN A 65 13.54 -8.39 11.30
N ASN A 66 13.71 -7.07 11.44
CA ASN A 66 14.06 -6.15 10.34
C ASN A 66 13.03 -6.02 9.21
N ILE A 67 11.81 -6.55 9.36
CA ILE A 67 10.73 -6.37 8.38
C ILE A 67 10.15 -4.95 8.53
N PRO A 68 10.12 -4.15 7.46
CA PRO A 68 9.46 -2.85 7.47
C PRO A 68 7.94 -2.95 7.59
N LYS A 69 7.32 -1.98 8.26
CA LYS A 69 5.86 -1.96 8.52
C LYS A 69 5.03 -1.39 7.39
N TYR A 70 5.63 -0.91 6.32
CA TYR A 70 4.90 -0.21 5.26
C TYR A 70 4.33 -1.14 4.19
N PHE A 71 4.73 -2.42 4.13
CA PHE A 71 4.26 -3.35 3.09
C PHE A 71 2.76 -3.61 3.16
N GLY A 72 2.20 -3.71 4.38
CA GLY A 72 0.76 -3.79 4.57
C GLY A 72 0.03 -2.53 4.07
N LEU A 73 0.60 -1.34 4.27
CA LEU A 73 -0.02 -0.12 3.72
C LEU A 73 0.00 -0.12 2.19
N ILE A 74 1.11 -0.52 1.57
CA ILE A 74 1.23 -0.61 0.11
C ILE A 74 0.20 -1.60 -0.44
N ALA A 75 0.04 -2.77 0.20
CA ALA A 75 -0.98 -3.75 -0.16
C ALA A 75 -2.40 -3.16 -0.16
N LEU A 76 -2.78 -2.43 0.90
CA LEU A 76 -4.09 -1.77 1.00
C LEU A 76 -4.29 -0.71 -0.09
N GLN A 77 -3.24 0.05 -0.41
CA GLN A 77 -3.29 1.07 -1.45
C GLN A 77 -3.49 0.44 -2.83
N CYS A 78 -2.73 -0.61 -3.16
CA CYS A 78 -2.91 -1.38 -4.39
C CYS A 78 -4.30 -2.01 -4.46
N PHE A 79 -4.80 -2.57 -3.36
CA PHE A 79 -6.15 -3.14 -3.28
C PHE A 79 -7.23 -2.12 -3.62
N ALA A 80 -7.19 -0.94 -3.00
CA ALA A 80 -8.15 0.13 -3.28
C ALA A 80 -8.07 0.60 -4.75
N ALA A 81 -6.87 0.71 -5.31
CA ALA A 81 -6.68 1.07 -6.71
C ALA A 81 -7.24 0.01 -7.67
N SER A 82 -7.00 -1.26 -7.39
CA SER A 82 -7.54 -2.37 -8.18
C SER A 82 -9.07 -2.44 -8.09
N ARG A 83 -9.67 -2.29 -6.90
CA ARG A 83 -11.13 -2.24 -6.71
C ARG A 83 -11.78 -1.09 -7.48
N MET A 84 -11.17 0.10 -7.48
CA MET A 84 -11.61 1.23 -8.29
C MET A 84 -11.68 0.88 -9.79
N GLN A 85 -10.70 0.14 -10.31
CA GLN A 85 -10.72 -0.30 -11.70
C GLN A 85 -11.80 -1.36 -11.99
N TYR A 86 -12.04 -2.29 -11.05
CA TYR A 86 -13.14 -3.27 -11.17
C TYR A 86 -14.51 -2.61 -11.24
N ASP A 87 -14.69 -1.46 -10.60
CA ASP A 87 -15.93 -0.67 -10.67
C ASP A 87 -16.11 0.09 -11.99
N GLY A 88 -15.20 -0.09 -12.96
CA GLY A 88 -15.22 0.60 -14.25
C GLY A 88 -14.80 2.07 -14.17
N ILE A 89 -14.20 2.51 -13.06
CA ILE A 89 -13.75 3.89 -12.86
C ILE A 89 -12.37 4.06 -13.50
N SER A 90 -12.16 5.20 -14.18
CA SER A 90 -10.90 5.49 -14.87
C SER A 90 -9.72 5.59 -13.87
N LYS A 91 -8.52 5.20 -14.32
CA LYS A 91 -7.25 5.18 -13.55
C LYS A 91 -6.82 6.55 -12.97
N THR A 92 -7.54 7.63 -13.25
CA THR A 92 -7.17 9.00 -12.89
C THR A 92 -8.10 9.65 -11.86
N GLY A 93 -9.15 8.95 -11.40
CA GLY A 93 -10.12 9.45 -10.43
C GLY A 93 -9.53 9.59 -9.02
N ILE A 94 -9.00 10.78 -8.69
CA ILE A 94 -8.39 11.04 -7.36
C ILE A 94 -9.40 10.88 -6.23
N ASN A 95 -10.59 11.44 -6.43
CA ASN A 95 -11.67 11.36 -5.45
C ASN A 95 -12.20 9.93 -5.32
N ASP A 96 -12.24 9.19 -6.42
CA ASP A 96 -12.69 7.80 -6.46
C ASP A 96 -11.71 6.89 -5.71
N TYR A 97 -10.41 7.04 -5.96
CA TYR A 97 -9.38 6.32 -5.22
C TYR A 97 -9.46 6.61 -3.71
N GLN A 98 -9.61 7.88 -3.31
CA GLN A 98 -9.72 8.24 -1.89
C GLN A 98 -10.97 7.68 -1.24
N THR A 99 -12.09 7.69 -1.98
CA THR A 99 -13.35 7.09 -1.52
C THR A 99 -13.17 5.60 -1.30
N ARG A 100 -12.60 4.88 -2.27
CA ARG A 100 -12.32 3.44 -2.14
C ARG A 100 -11.32 3.13 -1.04
N PHE A 101 -10.26 3.91 -0.91
CA PHE A 101 -9.28 3.70 0.15
C PHE A 101 -9.87 3.95 1.54
N ASN A 102 -10.75 4.96 1.69
CA ASN A 102 -11.51 5.20 2.91
C ASN A 102 -12.46 4.03 3.24
N GLU A 103 -13.16 3.48 2.25
CA GLU A 103 -14.06 2.33 2.45
C GLU A 103 -13.30 1.08 2.90
N VAL A 104 -12.17 0.78 2.25
CA VAL A 104 -11.31 -0.37 2.57
C VAL A 104 -10.73 -0.24 3.97
N THR A 105 -10.17 0.92 4.30
CA THR A 105 -9.42 1.10 5.56
C THR A 105 -10.27 1.56 6.73
N GLY A 106 -11.51 2.01 6.48
CA GLY A 106 -12.38 2.58 7.50
C GLY A 106 -12.00 4.00 7.94
N ILE A 107 -11.11 4.69 7.21
CA ILE A 107 -10.83 6.11 7.44
C ILE A 107 -12.07 6.91 7.03
N THR A 108 -12.72 7.56 7.98
CA THR A 108 -14.03 8.21 7.75
C THR A 108 -13.92 9.64 7.23
N ASN A 109 -12.73 10.26 7.34
CA ASN A 109 -12.52 11.66 6.97
C ASN A 109 -11.48 11.79 5.85
N THR A 110 -11.91 12.25 4.68
CA THR A 110 -11.02 12.49 3.53
C THR A 110 -9.93 13.53 3.81
N GLN A 111 -10.19 14.54 4.64
CA GLN A 111 -9.15 15.49 5.04
C GLN A 111 -8.08 14.82 5.91
N GLU A 112 -8.48 13.89 6.76
CA GLU A 112 -7.56 13.10 7.56
C GLU A 112 -6.71 12.20 6.67
N LEU A 113 -7.31 11.49 5.70
CA LEU A 113 -6.57 10.70 4.71
C LEU A 113 -5.54 11.58 3.95
N GLN A 114 -5.96 12.77 3.51
CA GLN A 114 -5.07 13.73 2.83
C GLN A 114 -3.91 14.17 3.72
N SER A 115 -4.16 14.39 5.01
CA SER A 115 -3.11 14.72 5.97
C SER A 115 -2.11 13.57 6.15
N LYS A 116 -2.59 12.32 6.14
CA LYS A 116 -1.73 11.13 6.19
C LYS A 116 -0.88 10.99 4.94
N PHE A 117 -1.42 11.26 3.75
CA PHE A 117 -0.61 11.27 2.52
C PHE A 117 0.47 12.35 2.52
N LYS A 118 0.12 13.55 3.01
CA LYS A 118 0.95 14.76 2.98
C LYS A 118 1.92 14.90 4.14
N SER A 119 1.78 14.12 5.22
CA SER A 119 2.64 14.21 6.39
C SER A 119 4.10 14.22 5.94
N GLU A 120 4.82 15.29 6.28
CA GLU A 120 6.19 15.47 5.79
C GLU A 120 7.15 14.64 6.63
N PHE A 121 7.96 13.83 5.96
CA PHE A 121 9.10 13.16 6.57
C PHE A 121 10.35 13.54 5.79
N THR A 122 11.24 14.30 6.42
CA THR A 122 12.50 14.75 5.80
C THR A 122 12.29 15.51 4.47
N GLY A 123 11.24 16.36 4.39
CA GLY A 123 10.96 17.20 3.22
C GLY A 123 10.25 16.52 2.05
N ASN A 124 9.84 15.25 2.19
CA ASN A 124 9.03 14.54 1.20
C ASN A 124 7.71 14.06 1.83
N PRO A 125 6.60 13.99 1.08
CA PRO A 125 5.38 13.37 1.57
C PRO A 125 5.62 11.91 1.94
N ILE A 126 5.08 11.51 3.09
CA ILE A 126 5.32 10.18 3.66
C ILE A 126 4.91 9.05 2.72
N GLN A 127 3.84 9.22 1.92
CA GLN A 127 3.45 8.20 0.96
C GLN A 127 4.57 7.93 -0.05
N GLU A 128 5.17 8.96 -0.65
CA GLU A 128 6.24 8.78 -1.63
C GLU A 128 7.47 8.15 -0.98
N LYS A 129 7.79 8.59 0.23
CA LYS A 129 8.89 8.04 1.01
C LYS A 129 8.70 6.54 1.26
N ILE A 130 7.50 6.11 1.63
CA ILE A 130 7.15 4.70 1.85
C ILE A 130 7.39 3.87 0.59
N TRP A 131 6.89 4.32 -0.57
CA TRP A 131 7.06 3.59 -1.83
C TRP A 131 8.52 3.51 -2.27
N ILE A 132 9.29 4.60 -2.10
CA ILE A 132 10.72 4.64 -2.42
C ILE A 132 11.51 3.71 -1.49
N GLU A 133 11.23 3.72 -0.19
CA GLU A 133 11.89 2.81 0.76
C GLU A 133 11.53 1.34 0.49
N ALA A 134 10.28 1.04 0.10
CA ALA A 134 9.89 -0.32 -0.30
C ALA A 134 10.68 -0.82 -1.52
N LYS A 135 10.79 0.01 -2.57
CA LYS A 135 11.64 -0.30 -3.72
C LYS A 135 13.09 -0.53 -3.30
N LYS A 136 13.66 0.39 -2.53
CA LYS A 136 15.05 0.29 -2.07
C LYS A 136 15.29 -0.99 -1.26
N PHE A 137 14.37 -1.32 -0.36
CA PHE A 137 14.46 -2.51 0.48
C PHE A 137 14.50 -3.79 -0.35
N LEU A 138 13.55 -3.95 -1.28
CA LEU A 138 13.50 -5.12 -2.17
C LEU A 138 14.68 -5.15 -3.16
N SER A 139 15.15 -4.00 -3.64
CA SER A 139 16.35 -3.96 -4.49
C SER A 139 17.63 -4.31 -3.76
N ASN A 140 17.72 -4.07 -2.45
CA ASN A 140 18.83 -4.59 -1.63
C ASN A 140 18.77 -6.11 -1.43
N MET A 141 17.66 -6.75 -1.81
CA MET A 141 17.48 -8.21 -1.85
C MET A 141 17.60 -8.74 -3.29
N ASP A 142 18.23 -7.99 -4.18
CA ASP A 142 18.46 -8.31 -5.60
C ASP A 142 17.18 -8.37 -6.47
N PHE A 143 16.07 -7.77 -6.02
CA PHE A 143 14.87 -7.62 -6.86
C PHE A 143 14.88 -6.31 -7.66
N GLU A 144 14.71 -6.42 -8.98
CA GLU A 144 14.54 -5.25 -9.84
C GLU A 144 13.11 -4.71 -9.75
N ILE A 145 12.85 -3.80 -8.79
CA ILE A 145 11.52 -3.21 -8.58
C ILE A 145 11.35 -1.93 -9.41
N HIS A 146 10.33 -1.92 -10.26
CA HIS A 146 9.91 -0.73 -10.98
C HIS A 146 8.71 -0.06 -10.30
N ILE A 147 8.90 1.21 -9.93
CA ILE A 147 7.81 2.11 -9.50
C ILE A 147 7.89 3.38 -10.36
N PRO A 148 6.77 4.07 -10.61
CA PRO A 148 6.79 5.32 -11.35
C PRO A 148 7.61 6.39 -10.63
N ASN A 149 8.16 7.35 -11.39
CA ASN A 149 8.82 8.50 -10.80
C ASN A 149 7.82 9.37 -10.03
N PRO A 150 8.25 10.03 -8.93
CA PRO A 150 7.42 10.98 -8.21
C PRO A 150 6.85 12.04 -9.17
N SER A 151 5.57 12.35 -9.04
CA SER A 151 4.93 13.43 -9.79
C SER A 151 4.55 14.59 -8.87
N ASN A 152 4.58 15.79 -9.44
CA ASN A 152 4.04 16.98 -8.81
C ASN A 152 2.63 17.21 -9.35
N GLY A 153 1.62 17.20 -8.48
CA GLY A 153 0.23 17.49 -8.87
C GLY A 153 -0.83 16.71 -8.09
N ALA A 154 -2.09 16.90 -8.49
CA ALA A 154 -3.24 16.35 -7.78
C ALA A 154 -3.31 14.81 -7.79
N GLY A 155 -2.69 14.15 -8.78
CA GLY A 155 -2.68 12.69 -8.96
C GLY A 155 -1.55 11.95 -8.25
N ARG A 156 -0.64 12.64 -7.54
CA ARG A 156 0.59 12.04 -7.01
C ARG A 156 0.37 10.85 -6.08
N TYR A 157 -0.73 10.87 -5.31
CA TYR A 157 -1.07 9.82 -4.35
C TYR A 157 -1.81 8.63 -4.96
N VAL A 158 -2.21 8.71 -6.23
CA VAL A 158 -2.89 7.64 -6.98
C VAL A 158 -1.92 6.95 -7.94
N GLN A 159 -0.86 7.65 -8.36
CA GLN A 159 0.11 7.15 -9.33
C GLN A 159 0.81 5.85 -8.88
N TYR A 160 1.33 5.80 -7.64
CA TYR A 160 1.97 4.58 -7.16
C TYR A 160 0.97 3.41 -7.00
N PRO A 161 -0.16 3.58 -6.30
CA PRO A 161 -1.14 2.50 -6.17
C PRO A 161 -1.65 1.97 -7.51
N THR A 162 -1.91 2.84 -8.49
CA THR A 162 -2.37 2.41 -9.83
C THR A 162 -1.30 1.75 -10.69
N SER A 163 -0.01 1.99 -10.41
CA SER A 163 1.07 1.22 -11.02
C SER A 163 1.13 -0.21 -10.50
N GLY A 164 0.54 -0.46 -9.33
CA GLY A 164 0.45 -1.76 -8.67
C GLY A 164 -0.80 -2.58 -9.02
N ILE A 165 -1.49 -2.27 -10.12
CA ILE A 165 -2.67 -3.04 -10.57
C ILE A 165 -2.19 -4.19 -11.47
N ILE A 166 -2.59 -5.42 -11.14
CA ILE A 166 -2.40 -6.63 -11.96
C ILE A 166 -3.73 -6.98 -12.64
N TYR A 167 -3.65 -7.42 -13.90
CA TYR A 167 -4.76 -7.83 -14.75
C TYR A 167 -4.98 -9.34 -14.69
#